data_AF-A0A9D5RXP4-F1
#
_entry.id   AF-A0A9D5RXP4-F1
#
_cell.length_a   1.000
_cell.length_b   1.000
_cell.length_c   1.000
_cell.angle_alpha   90.00
_cell.angle_beta   90.00
_cell.angle_gamma   90.00
#
_symmetry.space_group_name_H-M   'P 1'
#
loop_
_entity.id
_entity.type
_entity.pdbx_description
1 polymer ?
#
loop_
_entity_poly.entity_id
_entity_poly.type
_entity_poly.pdbx_seq_one_letter_code
_entity_poly.pdbx_strand_id
1 'polypeptide(L)'
;MISTITLKNANKDHVRLLAEGVYGFQFESDKQLKTFLDIFNETLTGNECAVLIYRHGLEKGASAKSLFESQEVFGVTREMIRQIENRAFFKLKSPANWEKINGVKSKISTLSLDTKIVDCDLLTRSINLLKNSKIKTIKDLLNMKLEDFFKLKSLDIAIIKDVQTFIRDINL
;
A
#
# COMPACT_ATOMS: atom_id res chain seq x y z
N MET A 1 7.45 -13.28 28.55
CA MET A 1 7.16 -11.88 28.20
C MET A 1 7.98 -11.55 26.98
N ILE A 2 7.38 -11.53 25.79
CA ILE A 2 8.09 -11.06 24.59
C ILE A 2 8.18 -9.54 24.78
N SER A 3 9.38 -9.08 25.12
CA SER A 3 9.68 -7.67 25.27
C SER A 3 9.18 -6.92 24.05
N THR A 4 8.75 -5.68 24.26
CA THR A 4 8.34 -4.75 23.21
C THR A 4 9.57 -4.44 22.36
N ILE A 5 9.95 -5.34 21.44
CA ILE A 5 11.07 -5.17 20.53
C ILE A 5 10.60 -4.18 19.45
N THR A 6 10.65 -2.90 19.80
CA THR A 6 10.53 -1.79 18.84
C THR A 6 11.84 -1.63 18.08
N LEU A 7 11.77 -1.29 16.79
CA LEU A 7 12.92 -0.98 15.93
C LEU A 7 13.71 0.29 16.35
N LYS A 8 13.56 0.79 17.58
CA LYS A 8 14.24 2.00 18.07
C LYS A 8 15.77 1.93 17.91
N ASN A 9 16.35 0.74 17.90
CA ASN A 9 17.79 0.48 17.73
C ASN A 9 18.13 -0.32 16.46
N ALA A 10 17.25 -0.32 15.46
CA ALA A 10 17.43 -1.09 14.24
C ALA A 10 18.65 -0.61 13.42
N ASN A 11 19.38 -1.57 12.84
CA ASN A 11 20.42 -1.29 11.88
C ASN A 11 19.79 -0.88 10.54
N LYS A 12 19.90 0.40 10.20
CA LYS A 12 19.35 1.00 8.98
C LYS A 12 19.82 0.26 7.72
N ASP A 13 21.05 -0.23 7.69
CA ASP A 13 21.60 -0.91 6.51
C ASP A 13 20.96 -2.28 6.30
N HIS A 14 20.71 -3.03 7.38
CA HIS A 14 20.00 -4.31 7.29
C HIS A 14 18.54 -4.11 6.89
N VAL A 15 17.90 -3.05 7.38
CA VAL A 15 16.54 -2.70 6.97
C VAL A 15 16.49 -2.34 5.47
N ARG A 16 17.49 -1.61 4.96
CA ARG A 16 17.64 -1.34 3.52
C ARG A 16 17.82 -2.62 2.71
N LEU A 17 18.76 -3.48 3.09
CA LEU A 17 19.04 -4.74 2.39
C LEU A 17 17.84 -5.68 2.38
N LEU A 18 17.12 -5.79 3.51
CA LEU A 18 15.85 -6.50 3.57
C LEU A 18 14.88 -5.92 2.55
N ALA A 19 14.76 -4.59 2.53
CA ALA A 19 13.73 -3.96 1.74
C ALA A 19 13.99 -4.07 0.23
N GLU A 20 15.24 -3.93 -0.17
CA GLU A 20 15.69 -4.13 -1.53
C GLU A 20 15.51 -5.59 -1.94
N GLY A 21 15.94 -6.55 -1.13
CA GLY A 21 15.90 -7.97 -1.45
C GLY A 21 14.49 -8.60 -1.43
N VAL A 22 13.61 -8.16 -0.52
CA VAL A 22 12.28 -8.78 -0.30
C VAL A 22 11.14 -7.98 -0.95
N TYR A 23 11.27 -6.66 -1.00
CA TYR A 23 10.24 -5.78 -1.58
C TYR A 23 10.64 -5.21 -2.94
N GLY A 24 11.90 -5.36 -3.37
CA GLY A 24 12.41 -4.64 -4.54
C GLY A 24 12.42 -3.13 -4.33
N PHE A 25 12.39 -2.69 -3.06
CA PHE A 25 12.23 -1.29 -2.71
C PHE A 25 13.60 -0.64 -2.51
N GLN A 26 13.87 0.41 -3.27
CA GLN A 26 15.07 1.23 -3.10
C GLN A 26 14.71 2.52 -2.36
N PHE A 27 15.32 2.70 -1.19
CA PHE A 27 15.20 3.96 -0.46
C PHE A 27 16.14 4.99 -1.10
N GLU A 28 15.58 5.97 -1.81
CA GLU A 28 16.33 7.08 -2.39
C GLU A 28 16.69 8.15 -1.33
N SER A 29 15.94 8.21 -0.22
CA SER A 29 16.20 9.17 0.85
C SER A 29 16.02 8.58 2.26
N ASP A 30 16.75 9.14 3.23
CA ASP A 30 16.59 8.81 4.65
C ASP A 30 15.17 9.09 5.17
N LYS A 31 14.46 10.03 4.54
CA LYS A 31 13.06 10.33 4.86
C LYS A 31 12.15 9.13 4.52
N GLN A 32 12.31 8.52 3.34
CA GLN A 32 11.55 7.32 2.96
C GLN A 32 11.83 6.16 3.91
N LEU A 33 13.11 5.98 4.30
CA LEU A 33 13.50 4.95 5.26
C LEU A 33 12.83 5.17 6.62
N LYS A 34 12.82 6.42 7.11
CA LYS A 34 12.13 6.77 8.35
C LYS A 34 10.63 6.47 8.26
N THR A 35 9.97 6.90 7.19
CA THR A 35 8.54 6.61 6.97
C THR A 35 8.26 5.11 6.93
N PHE A 36 9.10 4.31 6.29
CA PHE A 36 8.96 2.86 6.29
C PHE A 36 9.10 2.27 7.70
N LEU A 37 10.07 2.73 8.49
CA LEU A 37 10.22 2.31 9.89
C LEU A 37 9.01 2.66 10.74
N ASP A 38 8.42 3.85 10.53
CA ASP A 38 7.19 4.27 11.22
C ASP A 38 6.03 3.34 10.83
N ILE A 39 5.82 3.10 9.54
CA ILE A 39 4.81 2.15 9.03
C ILE A 39 5.02 0.73 9.57
N PHE A 40 6.27 0.28 9.65
CA PHE A 40 6.61 -1.03 10.19
C PHE A 40 6.13 -1.16 11.64
N ASN A 41 6.39 -0.16 12.48
CA ASN A 41 5.99 -0.18 13.88
C ASN A 41 4.47 0.02 14.07
N GLU A 42 3.81 0.78 13.20
CA GLU A 42 2.37 1.06 13.29
C GLU A 42 1.49 -0.08 12.74
N THR A 43 1.94 -0.74 11.68
CA THR A 43 1.11 -1.70 10.92
C THR A 43 1.23 -3.12 11.48
N LEU A 44 2.42 -3.49 11.97
CA LEU A 44 2.69 -4.84 12.42
C LEU A 44 2.39 -5.01 13.89
N THR A 45 1.86 -6.18 14.23
CA THR A 45 1.69 -6.60 15.62
C THR A 45 3.05 -6.89 16.26
N GLY A 46 3.13 -6.86 17.59
CA GLY A 46 4.40 -7.13 18.31
C GLY A 46 5.05 -8.46 17.93
N ASN A 47 4.25 -9.51 17.68
CA ASN A 47 4.75 -10.81 17.25
C ASN A 47 5.29 -10.80 15.81
N GLU A 48 4.60 -10.11 14.90
CA GLU A 48 5.04 -9.94 13.50
C GLU A 48 6.36 -9.16 13.45
N CYS A 49 6.44 -8.05 14.19
CA CYS A 49 7.67 -7.27 14.35
C CYS A 49 8.80 -8.15 14.89
N ALA A 50 8.59 -8.84 16.01
CA ALA A 50 9.62 -9.63 16.65
C ALA A 50 10.18 -10.73 15.73
N VAL A 51 9.29 -11.45 15.03
CA VAL A 51 9.70 -12.49 14.07
C VAL A 51 10.53 -11.90 12.93
N LEU A 52 10.09 -10.79 12.33
CA LEU A 52 10.84 -10.16 11.25
C LEU A 52 12.20 -9.61 11.73
N ILE A 53 12.23 -8.96 12.88
CA ILE A 53 13.44 -8.39 13.47
C ILE A 53 14.47 -9.48 13.75
N TYR A 54 14.06 -10.54 14.42
CA TYR A 54 14.95 -11.64 14.78
C TYR A 54 15.43 -12.39 13.54
N ARG A 55 14.52 -12.76 12.64
CA ARG A 55 14.86 -13.56 11.47
C ARG A 55 15.76 -12.83 10.50
N HIS A 56 15.57 -11.54 10.32
CA HIS A 56 16.38 -10.76 9.39
C HIS A 56 17.55 -10.04 10.06
N GLY A 57 17.75 -10.23 11.36
CA GLY A 57 18.83 -9.58 12.09
C GLY A 57 18.76 -8.06 12.00
N LEU A 58 17.55 -7.49 12.13
CA LEU A 58 17.37 -6.04 11.97
C LEU A 58 17.94 -5.23 13.13
N GLU A 59 18.32 -5.87 14.24
CA GLU A 59 19.02 -5.23 15.35
C GLU A 59 20.50 -4.99 15.06
N LYS A 60 21.08 -3.98 15.70
CA LYS A 60 22.51 -3.66 15.55
C LYS A 60 23.38 -4.84 16.01
N GLY A 61 24.22 -5.34 15.10
CA GLY A 61 25.13 -6.47 15.35
C GLY A 61 24.46 -7.85 15.27
N ALA A 62 23.17 -7.93 14.94
CA ALA A 62 22.50 -9.20 14.72
C ALA A 62 22.67 -9.69 13.28
N SER A 63 22.74 -11.00 13.10
CA SER A 63 22.74 -11.66 11.79
C SER A 63 21.37 -12.27 11.50
N ALA A 64 21.07 -12.45 10.21
CA ALA A 64 19.86 -13.17 9.79
C ALA A 64 19.87 -14.61 10.34
N LYS A 65 18.70 -15.07 10.77
CA LYS A 65 18.45 -16.37 11.38
C LYS A 65 17.60 -17.24 10.48
N SER A 66 17.87 -18.54 10.53
CA SER A 66 17.08 -19.54 9.82
C SER A 66 15.67 -19.68 10.42
N LEU A 67 14.75 -20.27 9.66
CA LEU A 67 13.42 -20.65 10.17
C LEU A 67 13.50 -21.60 11.37
N PHE A 68 14.55 -22.43 11.43
CA PHE A 68 14.76 -23.36 12.54
C PHE A 68 15.18 -22.63 13.81
N GLU A 69 16.19 -21.76 13.74
CA GLU A 69 16.61 -20.93 14.88
C GLU A 69 15.49 -20.03 15.37
N SER A 70 14.66 -19.53 14.45
CA SER A 70 13.48 -18.72 14.79
C SER A 70 12.42 -19.57 15.50
N GLN A 71 12.15 -20.79 15.03
CA GLN A 71 11.22 -21.71 15.71
C GLN A 71 11.65 -21.95 17.16
N GLU A 72 12.93 -22.23 17.42
CA GLU A 72 13.42 -22.53 18.77
C GLU A 72 13.21 -21.36 19.72
N VAL A 73 13.41 -20.12 19.25
CA VAL A 73 13.24 -18.92 20.08
C VAL A 73 11.77 -18.56 20.33
N PHE A 74 10.92 -18.67 19.30
CA PHE A 74 9.51 -18.28 19.42
C PHE A 74 8.60 -19.41 19.92
N GLY A 75 9.10 -20.64 20.03
CA GLY A 75 8.33 -21.80 20.50
C GLY A 75 7.18 -22.19 19.56
N VAL A 76 7.27 -21.82 18.28
CA VAL A 76 6.25 -22.11 17.26
C VAL A 76 6.87 -22.87 16.08
N THR A 77 6.06 -23.61 15.33
CA THR A 77 6.55 -24.40 14.20
C THR A 77 7.17 -23.53 13.10
N ARG A 78 8.10 -24.09 12.31
CA ARG A 78 8.71 -23.40 11.14
C ARG A 78 7.65 -22.84 10.19
N GLU A 79 6.58 -23.59 9.98
CA GLU A 79 5.48 -23.17 9.11
C GLU A 79 4.71 -21.99 9.72
N MET A 80 4.53 -21.96 11.04
CA MET A 80 3.93 -20.80 11.70
C MET A 80 4.80 -19.55 11.56
N ILE A 81 6.13 -19.68 11.68
CA ILE A 81 7.07 -18.57 11.42
C ILE A 81 6.88 -18.04 9.99
N ARG A 82 6.86 -18.93 8.98
CA ARG A 82 6.62 -18.58 7.58
C ARG A 82 5.28 -17.86 7.38
N GLN A 83 4.22 -18.32 8.03
CA GLN A 83 2.90 -17.69 7.96
C GLN A 83 2.89 -16.29 8.59
N ILE A 84 3.55 -16.11 9.74
CA ILE A 84 3.68 -14.81 10.40
C ILE A 84 4.41 -13.83 9.49
N GLU A 85 5.53 -14.25 8.90
CA GLU A 85 6.27 -13.43 7.93
C GLU A 85 5.41 -13.03 6.74
N ASN A 86 4.73 -13.99 6.12
CA ASN A 86 3.91 -13.70 4.95
C ASN A 86 2.78 -12.71 5.26
N ARG A 87 2.16 -12.83 6.45
CA ARG A 87 1.17 -11.86 6.91
C ARG A 87 1.79 -10.48 7.12
N ALA A 88 2.96 -10.41 7.75
CA ALA A 88 3.66 -9.16 7.96
C ALA A 88 4.04 -8.48 6.63
N PHE A 89 4.61 -9.24 5.70
CA PHE A 89 4.96 -8.75 4.37
C PHE A 89 3.74 -8.30 3.57
N PHE A 90 2.63 -9.03 3.63
CA PHE A 90 1.39 -8.64 2.98
C PHE A 90 0.90 -7.26 3.47
N LYS A 91 0.98 -7.01 4.78
CA LYS A 91 0.61 -5.72 5.36
C LYS A 91 1.55 -4.59 4.93
N LEU A 92 2.86 -4.83 4.91
CA LEU A 92 3.85 -3.84 4.50
C LEU A 92 3.73 -3.48 3.00
N LYS A 93 3.39 -4.46 2.15
CA LYS A 93 3.19 -4.29 0.70
C LYS A 93 1.83 -3.70 0.32
N SER A 94 1.01 -3.26 1.29
CA SER A 94 -0.27 -2.64 0.99
C SER A 94 -0.10 -1.35 0.16
N PRO A 95 -0.93 -1.08 -0.87
CA PRO A 95 -0.84 0.13 -1.69
C PRO A 95 -0.80 1.41 -0.87
N ALA A 96 -1.64 1.51 0.17
CA ALA A 96 -1.69 2.69 1.04
C ALA A 96 -0.36 2.95 1.78
N ASN A 97 0.35 1.88 2.18
CA ASN A 97 1.66 2.00 2.81
C ASN A 97 2.73 2.38 1.78
N TRP A 98 2.62 1.87 0.56
CA TRP A 98 3.52 2.19 -0.54
C TRP A 98 3.46 3.67 -0.97
N GLU A 99 2.25 4.24 -1.02
CA GLU A 99 2.03 5.66 -1.31
C GLU A 99 2.63 6.55 -0.22
N LYS A 100 2.46 6.17 1.06
CA LYS A 100 3.07 6.89 2.19
C LYS A 100 4.59 6.93 2.09
N ILE A 101 5.23 5.81 1.73
CA ILE A 101 6.69 5.73 1.63
C ILE A 101 7.20 6.59 0.48
N ASN A 102 6.63 6.43 -0.72
CA ASN A 102 7.13 7.13 -1.91
C ASN A 102 6.70 8.59 -1.99
N GLY A 103 5.73 9.02 -1.18
CA GLY A 103 5.10 10.34 -1.34
C GLY A 103 4.35 10.47 -2.67
N VAL A 104 4.30 9.40 -3.46
CA VAL A 104 3.45 9.28 -4.63
C VAL A 104 2.06 9.00 -4.10
N LYS A 105 1.33 10.08 -3.87
CA LYS A 105 -0.12 10.06 -3.99
C LYS A 105 -0.46 9.35 -5.31
N SER A 106 -1.33 8.33 -5.29
CA SER A 106 -1.94 7.86 -6.54
C SER A 106 -2.29 9.08 -7.39
N LYS A 107 -2.01 9.04 -8.71
CA LYS A 107 -2.29 10.15 -9.65
C LYS A 107 -3.65 10.80 -9.39
N ILE A 108 -4.60 9.99 -8.92
CA ILE A 108 -5.97 10.32 -8.57
C ILE A 108 -6.09 11.43 -7.50
N SER A 109 -5.29 11.42 -6.42
CA SER A 109 -5.41 12.41 -5.34
C SER A 109 -4.65 13.73 -5.57
N THR A 110 -3.99 13.86 -6.74
CA THR A 110 -3.44 15.13 -7.25
C THR A 110 -4.21 15.67 -8.46
N LEU A 111 -5.26 14.97 -8.92
CA LEU A 111 -6.12 15.48 -9.98
C LEU A 111 -6.84 16.74 -9.47
N SER A 112 -6.52 17.88 -10.09
CA SER A 112 -7.31 19.10 -9.89
C SER A 112 -8.75 18.85 -10.35
N LEU A 113 -9.73 19.50 -9.72
CA LEU A 113 -11.14 19.43 -10.11
C LEU A 113 -11.35 19.79 -11.60
N ASP A 114 -10.44 20.59 -12.16
CA ASP A 114 -10.44 21.03 -13.55
C ASP A 114 -9.76 20.03 -14.51
N THR A 115 -9.19 18.94 -14.01
CA THR A 115 -8.57 17.91 -14.87
C THR A 115 -9.62 17.28 -15.76
N LYS A 116 -9.25 17.07 -17.04
CA LYS A 116 -10.15 16.48 -18.02
C LYS A 116 -10.31 14.98 -17.78
N ILE A 117 -11.50 14.47 -18.07
CA ILE A 117 -11.82 13.03 -17.92
C ILE A 117 -10.95 12.13 -18.82
N VAL A 118 -10.42 12.66 -19.93
CA VAL A 118 -9.47 11.93 -20.78
C VAL A 118 -8.15 11.60 -20.11
N ASP A 119 -7.76 12.41 -19.13
CA ASP A 119 -6.49 12.29 -18.43
C ASP A 119 -6.65 11.47 -17.13
N CYS A 120 -7.84 10.91 -16.91
CA CYS A 120 -8.18 10.08 -15.77
C CYS A 120 -7.91 8.59 -16.08
N ASP A 121 -7.52 7.83 -15.06
CA ASP A 121 -7.33 6.37 -15.13
C ASP A 121 -8.70 5.65 -15.14
N LEU A 122 -9.47 5.86 -16.22
CA LEU A 122 -10.76 5.21 -16.49
C LEU A 122 -10.65 4.33 -17.73
N LEU A 123 -11.50 3.32 -17.85
CA LEU A 123 -11.57 2.54 -19.09
C LEU A 123 -11.96 3.44 -20.27
N THR A 124 -11.37 3.20 -21.45
CA THR A 124 -11.64 3.99 -22.68
C THR A 124 -13.13 4.11 -23.00
N ARG A 125 -13.90 3.03 -22.78
CA ARG A 125 -15.36 3.02 -22.94
C ARG A 125 -16.08 3.93 -21.95
N SER A 126 -15.63 3.96 -20.70
CA SER A 126 -16.14 4.84 -19.64
C SER A 126 -15.87 6.30 -20.02
N ILE A 127 -14.66 6.61 -20.46
CA ILE A 127 -14.27 7.96 -20.93
C ILE A 127 -15.15 8.42 -22.11
N ASN A 128 -15.38 7.55 -23.11
CA ASN A 128 -16.20 7.90 -24.27
C ASN A 128 -17.68 8.11 -23.92
N LEU A 129 -18.22 7.34 -22.96
CA LEU A 129 -19.57 7.51 -22.46
C LEU A 129 -19.74 8.84 -21.71
N LEU A 130 -18.77 9.18 -20.86
CA LEU A 130 -18.75 10.44 -20.10
C LEU A 130 -18.64 11.65 -21.04
N LYS A 131 -17.81 11.56 -22.09
CA LYS A 131 -17.74 12.60 -23.14
C LYS A 131 -19.09 12.82 -23.84
N ASN A 132 -19.76 11.73 -24.22
CA ASN A 132 -21.05 11.79 -24.92
C ASN A 132 -22.17 12.38 -24.05
N SER A 133 -22.04 12.30 -22.73
CA SER A 133 -22.97 12.89 -21.75
C SER A 133 -22.60 14.31 -21.33
N LYS A 134 -21.69 14.97 -22.07
CA LYS A 134 -21.22 16.34 -21.84
C LYS A 134 -20.37 16.53 -20.57
N ILE A 135 -19.91 15.44 -19.95
CA ILE A 135 -19.04 15.49 -18.77
C ILE A 135 -17.61 15.59 -19.28
N LYS A 136 -16.93 16.69 -18.98
CA LYS A 136 -15.58 16.97 -19.50
C LYS A 136 -14.53 16.98 -18.41
N THR A 137 -14.90 17.40 -17.20
CA THR A 137 -14.00 17.54 -16.05
C THR A 137 -14.43 16.68 -14.88
N ILE A 138 -13.51 16.45 -13.94
CA ILE A 138 -13.80 15.74 -12.68
C ILE A 138 -14.86 16.49 -11.86
N LYS A 139 -14.85 17.82 -11.88
CA LYS A 139 -15.87 18.65 -11.24
C LYS A 139 -17.28 18.36 -11.77
N ASP A 140 -17.42 18.19 -13.08
CA ASP A 140 -18.71 17.85 -13.69
C ASP A 140 -19.18 16.47 -13.25
N LEU A 141 -18.24 15.53 -13.11
CA LEU A 141 -18.52 14.15 -12.68
C LEU A 141 -18.96 14.08 -11.20
N LEU A 142 -18.31 14.83 -10.31
CA LEU A 142 -18.63 14.84 -8.88
C LEU A 142 -19.95 15.56 -8.56
N ASN A 143 -20.34 16.55 -9.36
CA ASN A 143 -21.60 17.28 -9.20
C ASN A 143 -22.82 16.54 -9.79
N MET A 144 -22.60 15.36 -10.37
CA MET A 144 -23.63 14.60 -11.05
C MET A 144 -24.54 13.88 -10.05
N LYS A 145 -25.86 13.95 -10.27
CA LYS A 145 -26.83 13.21 -9.46
C LYS A 145 -26.83 11.74 -9.87
N LEU A 146 -27.05 10.84 -8.91
CA LEU A 146 -27.16 9.39 -9.17
C LEU A 146 -28.20 9.07 -10.26
N GLU A 147 -29.28 9.85 -10.34
CA GLU A 147 -30.34 9.72 -11.35
C GLU A 147 -29.83 9.91 -12.79
N ASP A 148 -28.79 10.71 -12.99
CA ASP A 148 -28.24 10.99 -14.31
C ASP A 148 -27.29 9.88 -14.77
N PHE A 149 -26.71 9.10 -13.84
CA PHE A 149 -25.95 7.89 -14.17
C PHE A 149 -26.84 6.83 -14.80
N PHE A 150 -28.07 6.68 -14.29
CA PHE A 150 -29.04 5.73 -14.82
C PHE A 150 -29.62 6.15 -16.18
N LYS A 151 -29.48 7.42 -16.58
CA LYS A 151 -29.94 7.94 -17.89
C LYS A 151 -28.91 7.74 -19.01
N LEU A 152 -27.68 7.31 -18.70
CA LEU A 152 -26.66 7.01 -19.70
C LEU A 152 -27.07 5.76 -20.48
N LYS A 153 -27.33 5.91 -21.78
CA LYS A 153 -28.08 4.97 -22.64
C LYS A 153 -27.42 3.60 -22.93
N SER A 154 -26.38 3.21 -22.21
CA SER A 154 -25.66 1.94 -22.42
C SER A 154 -24.89 1.53 -21.17
N LEU A 155 -25.62 1.03 -20.17
CA LEU A 155 -25.10 0.67 -18.85
C LEU A 155 -24.61 -0.78 -18.83
N ASP A 156 -23.36 -0.99 -19.23
CA ASP A 156 -22.61 -2.13 -18.72
C ASP A 156 -22.33 -1.88 -17.23
N ILE A 157 -22.72 -2.83 -16.37
CA ILE A 157 -22.44 -2.81 -14.91
C ILE A 157 -20.96 -2.51 -14.62
N ALA A 158 -20.08 -2.98 -15.51
CA ALA A 158 -18.65 -2.73 -15.43
C ALA A 158 -18.27 -1.24 -15.52
N ILE A 159 -18.97 -0.44 -16.33
CA ILE A 159 -18.71 1.01 -16.47
C ILE A 159 -19.15 1.74 -15.20
N ILE A 160 -20.31 1.37 -14.65
CA ILE A 160 -20.82 1.95 -13.40
C ILE A 160 -19.82 1.70 -12.28
N LYS A 161 -19.34 0.46 -12.15
CA LYS A 161 -18.38 0.07 -11.12
C LYS A 161 -17.04 0.78 -11.30
N ASP A 162 -16.56 0.92 -12.53
CA ASP A 162 -15.32 1.63 -12.88
C ASP A 162 -15.39 3.10 -12.44
N VAL A 163 -16.44 3.82 -12.83
CA VAL A 163 -16.63 5.22 -12.45
C VAL A 163 -16.88 5.40 -10.95
N GLN A 164 -17.64 4.50 -10.30
CA GLN A 164 -17.86 4.55 -8.85
C GLN A 164 -16.58 4.29 -8.06
N THR A 165 -15.75 3.35 -8.50
CA THR A 165 -14.45 3.07 -7.88
C THR A 165 -13.55 4.29 -8.03
N PHE A 166 -13.49 4.88 -9.22
CA PHE A 166 -12.76 6.11 -9.48
C PHE A 166 -13.24 7.31 -8.61
N ILE A 167 -14.56 7.54 -8.49
CA ILE A 167 -15.12 8.60 -7.64
C ILE A 167 -14.81 8.36 -6.16
N ARG A 168 -14.89 7.10 -5.72
CA ARG A 168 -14.53 6.73 -4.35
C ARG A 168 -13.04 7.00 -4.09
N ASP A 169 -12.19 6.67 -5.05
CA ASP A 169 -10.74 6.86 -4.94
C ASP A 169 -10.33 8.35 -4.98
N ILE A 170 -11.14 9.23 -5.60
CA ILE A 170 -10.95 10.70 -5.52
C ILE A 170 -11.34 11.27 -4.14
N ASN A 171 -12.34 10.69 -3.49
CA ASN A 171 -12.91 11.22 -2.23
C ASN A 171 -12.31 10.58 -0.96
N LEU A 172 -11.28 9.75 -1.08
CA LEU A 172 -10.49 9.14 0.00
C LEU A 172 -9.24 9.97 0.32
#